data_AF-A0A7V4GDZ3-F1
#
_entry.id   AF-A0A7V4GDZ3-F1
#
_cell.length_a   1.000
_cell.length_b   1.000
_cell.length_c   1.000
_cell.angle_alpha   90.00
_cell.angle_beta   90.00
_cell.angle_gamma   90.00
#
_symmetry.space_group_name_H-M   'P 1'
#
loop_
_entity.id
_entity.type
_entity.pdbx_description
1 polymer ?
#
loop_
_entity_poly.entity_id
_entity_poly.type
_entity_poly.pdbx_seq_one_letter_code
_entity_poly.pdbx_strand_id
1 'polypeptide(L)'
;MAECAHRWEMANVRFGFVVFERCPHCLEVRTHFADEANALDEYREGRCTWRTVENAQSLKFDLRCRACGLVEDLSELMGLLYCTECLAECGVGQLQAALQAEKTWLVVAFGHLPESKQRPFASGKLEALTDYFNQRRDVSRSKVKVVPFHDMVRHISQCRGEFLHDVGALSPDVVVERKRLL
;
A
#
# COMPACT_ATOMS: atom_id res chain seq x y z
N MET A 1 -15.64 15.03 23.91
CA MET A 1 -16.13 14.13 22.84
C MET A 1 -15.43 12.79 23.06
N ALA A 2 -16.17 11.68 23.17
CA ALA A 2 -15.53 10.38 23.37
C ALA A 2 -14.66 10.05 22.15
N GLU A 3 -13.43 9.60 22.37
CA GLU A 3 -12.60 9.03 21.30
C GLU A 3 -13.36 7.86 20.68
N CYS A 4 -13.60 7.93 19.38
CA CYS A 4 -14.33 6.90 18.67
C CYS A 4 -13.43 5.67 18.52
N ALA A 5 -13.87 4.51 19.00
CA ALA A 5 -13.26 3.24 18.63
C ALA A 5 -13.63 2.93 17.17
N HIS A 6 -12.79 3.40 16.24
CA HIS A 6 -13.10 3.38 14.81
C HIS A 6 -13.36 1.97 14.27
N ARG A 7 -14.39 1.86 13.42
CA ARG A 7 -14.69 0.64 12.66
C ARG A 7 -14.65 0.92 11.17
N TRP A 8 -13.49 0.73 10.55
CA TRP A 8 -13.22 1.09 9.17
C TRP A 8 -13.77 0.08 8.17
N GLU A 9 -14.37 0.59 7.11
CA GLU A 9 -14.69 -0.12 5.87
C GLU A 9 -14.10 0.62 4.68
N MET A 10 -13.79 -0.11 3.60
CA MET A 10 -13.43 0.54 2.34
C MET A 10 -14.64 1.28 1.75
N ALA A 11 -14.41 2.49 1.26
CA ALA A 11 -15.37 3.31 0.54
C ALA A 11 -14.76 3.81 -0.78
N ASN A 12 -15.60 4.28 -1.71
CA ASN A 12 -15.15 4.85 -3.00
C ASN A 12 -14.17 3.95 -3.78
N VAL A 13 -14.42 2.63 -3.75
CA VAL A 13 -13.53 1.64 -4.34
C VAL A 13 -13.53 1.75 -5.87
N ARG A 14 -12.35 1.85 -6.48
CA ARG A 14 -12.12 1.83 -7.94
C ARG A 14 -11.04 0.83 -8.28
N PHE A 15 -11.33 -0.05 -9.22
CA PHE A 15 -10.40 -1.08 -9.69
C PHE A 15 -9.58 -0.55 -10.85
N GLY A 16 -8.35 -1.03 -10.98
CA GLY A 16 -7.46 -0.62 -12.05
C GLY A 16 -6.06 -1.17 -11.88
N PHE A 17 -5.09 -0.38 -12.30
CA PHE A 17 -3.69 -0.76 -12.36
C PHE A 17 -2.83 0.36 -11.79
N VAL A 18 -1.85 0.00 -10.97
CA VAL A 18 -0.72 0.89 -10.71
C VAL A 18 0.29 0.65 -11.82
N VAL A 19 0.63 1.73 -12.53
CA VAL A 19 1.59 1.72 -13.63
C VAL A 19 2.88 2.37 -13.13
N PHE A 20 4.00 1.67 -13.34
CA PHE A 20 5.34 2.17 -13.10
C PHE A 20 5.97 2.56 -14.42
N GLU A 21 6.40 3.80 -14.52
CA GLU A 21 7.13 4.31 -15.67
C GLU A 21 8.54 4.75 -15.25
N ARG A 22 9.50 4.51 -16.13
CA ARG A 22 10.89 4.92 -15.91
C ARG A 22 11.43 5.62 -17.14
N CYS A 23 12.17 6.70 -16.91
CA CYS A 23 12.95 7.32 -17.97
C CYS A 23 14.32 6.63 -18.11
N PRO A 24 14.69 6.11 -19.29
CA PRO A 24 15.98 5.44 -19.45
C PRO A 24 17.17 6.42 -19.42
N HIS A 25 16.93 7.72 -19.65
CA HIS A 25 18.00 8.73 -19.68
C HIS A 25 18.37 9.23 -18.27
N CYS A 26 17.40 9.65 -17.47
CA CYS A 26 17.63 10.20 -16.12
C CYS A 26 17.35 9.20 -15.00
N LEU A 27 16.81 8.02 -15.31
CA LEU A 27 16.42 6.97 -14.36
C LEU A 27 15.32 7.38 -13.37
N GLU A 28 14.65 8.52 -13.59
CA GLU A 28 13.48 8.91 -12.81
C GLU A 28 12.37 7.88 -12.96
N VAL A 29 11.67 7.63 -11.85
CA VAL A 29 10.53 6.71 -11.77
C VAL A 29 9.31 7.51 -11.35
N ARG A 30 8.20 7.29 -12.03
CA ARG A 30 6.89 7.81 -11.63
C ARG A 30 5.86 6.70 -11.59
N THR A 31 4.82 6.93 -10.80
CA THR A 31 3.69 6.02 -10.67
C THR A 31 2.39 6.77 -10.91
N HIS A 32 1.44 6.10 -11.54
CA HIS A 32 0.08 6.60 -11.68
C HIS A 32 -0.91 5.43 -11.63
N PHE A 33 -2.18 5.76 -11.41
CA PHE A 33 -3.28 4.80 -11.45
C PHE A 33 -4.00 4.91 -12.79
N ALA A 34 -4.29 3.78 -13.43
CA ALA A 34 -5.03 3.69 -14.67
C ALA A 34 -6.19 2.71 -14.51
N ASP A 35 -7.38 3.06 -15.01
CA ASP A 35 -8.57 2.20 -14.90
C ASP A 35 -8.46 0.96 -15.81
N GLU A 36 -7.72 1.07 -16.91
CA GLU A 36 -7.43 -0.01 -17.85
C GLU A 36 -5.92 -0.25 -17.94
N ALA A 37 -5.53 -1.46 -18.35
CA ALA A 37 -4.14 -1.82 -18.58
C ALA A 37 -3.59 -1.13 -19.84
N ASN A 38 -3.40 0.18 -19.76
CA ASN A 38 -2.85 0.99 -20.84
C ASN A 38 -1.33 1.01 -20.71
N ALA A 39 -0.67 0.02 -21.31
CA ALA A 39 0.76 0.10 -21.56
C ALA A 39 1.00 1.02 -22.76
N LEU A 40 1.23 2.31 -22.50
CA LEU A 40 1.89 3.15 -23.51
C LEU A 40 3.34 2.65 -23.62
N ASP A 41 3.73 2.19 -24.80
CA ASP A 41 5.06 1.62 -25.04
C ASP A 41 6.16 2.62 -24.72
N GLU A 42 6.08 3.82 -25.31
CA GLU A 42 7.03 4.90 -25.07
C GLU A 42 6.43 6.25 -25.50
N TYR A 43 6.66 7.29 -24.71
CA TYR A 43 6.28 8.67 -25.08
C TYR A 43 7.22 9.69 -24.46
N ARG A 44 7.20 10.90 -25.00
CA ARG A 44 8.07 12.00 -24.53
C ARG A 44 7.25 13.08 -23.83
N GLU A 45 7.70 13.47 -22.66
CA GLU A 45 7.15 14.57 -21.88
C GLU A 45 8.30 15.46 -21.40
N GLY A 46 8.40 16.66 -21.98
CA GLY A 46 9.51 17.57 -21.73
C GLY A 46 10.88 16.94 -22.05
N ARG A 47 11.72 16.79 -21.01
CA ARG A 47 13.07 16.20 -21.12
C ARG A 47 13.09 14.68 -20.92
N CYS A 48 11.99 14.09 -20.48
CA CYS A 48 11.92 12.67 -20.16
C CYS A 48 11.25 11.90 -21.30
N THR A 49 11.84 10.77 -21.65
CA THR A 49 11.18 9.71 -22.42
C THR A 49 10.66 8.69 -21.42
N TRP A 50 9.34 8.56 -21.28
CA TRP A 50 8.71 7.64 -20.35
C TRP A 50 8.39 6.32 -21.04
N ARG A 51 8.73 5.22 -20.36
CA ARG A 51 8.40 3.86 -20.77
C ARG A 51 7.80 3.11 -19.60
N THR A 52 6.71 2.39 -19.85
CA THR A 52 6.13 1.48 -18.87
C THR A 52 7.12 0.36 -18.57
N VAL A 53 7.47 0.17 -17.30
CA VAL A 53 8.39 -0.88 -16.85
C VAL A 53 7.68 -1.99 -16.09
N GLU A 54 6.55 -1.70 -15.45
CA GLU A 54 5.75 -2.66 -14.71
C GLU A 54 4.32 -2.14 -14.59
N ASN A 55 3.34 -3.04 -14.57
CA ASN A 55 1.99 -2.76 -14.14
C ASN A 55 1.49 -3.84 -13.17
N ALA A 56 0.68 -3.44 -12.21
CA ALA A 56 0.12 -4.34 -11.21
C ALA A 56 -1.37 -4.05 -11.04
N GLN A 57 -2.20 -5.08 -11.09
CA GLN A 57 -3.61 -4.97 -10.71
C GLN A 57 -3.72 -4.46 -9.28
N SER A 58 -4.57 -3.47 -9.09
CA SER A 58 -4.74 -2.77 -7.82
C SER A 58 -6.12 -2.13 -7.71
N LEU A 59 -6.36 -1.47 -6.60
CA LEU A 59 -7.57 -0.69 -6.36
C LEU A 59 -7.26 0.58 -5.58
N LYS A 60 -8.01 1.62 -5.88
CA LYS A 60 -8.12 2.85 -5.08
C LYS A 60 -9.31 2.74 -4.16
N PHE A 61 -9.18 3.23 -2.94
CA PHE A 61 -10.24 3.23 -1.95
C PHE A 61 -9.95 4.31 -0.91
N ASP A 62 -11.00 4.74 -0.22
CA ASP A 62 -10.94 5.53 1.01
C ASP A 62 -11.35 4.64 2.20
N LEU A 63 -11.12 5.09 3.43
CA LEU A 63 -11.65 4.41 4.62
C LEU A 63 -12.79 5.23 5.23
N ARG A 64 -13.93 4.58 5.48
CA ARG A 64 -15.05 5.17 6.21
C ARG A 64 -15.25 4.47 7.54
N CYS A 65 -15.35 5.23 8.62
CA CYS A 65 -15.71 4.69 9.93
C CYS A 65 -17.23 4.47 9.99
N ARG A 66 -17.67 3.23 10.19
CA ARG A 66 -19.09 2.86 10.37
C ARG A 66 -19.71 3.44 11.64
N ALA A 67 -18.90 3.76 12.65
CA ALA A 67 -19.39 4.21 13.96
C ALA A 67 -19.64 5.74 14.01
N CYS A 68 -18.72 6.54 13.47
CA CYS A 68 -18.81 8.00 13.52
C CYS A 68 -18.95 8.68 12.15
N GLY A 69 -18.89 7.92 11.05
CA GLY A 69 -19.02 8.45 9.69
C GLY A 69 -17.78 9.17 9.14
N LEU A 70 -16.70 9.28 9.91
CA LEU A 70 -15.43 9.87 9.46
C LEU A 70 -14.94 9.16 8.18
N VAL A 71 -14.50 9.94 7.19
CA VAL A 71 -13.90 9.43 5.96
C VAL A 71 -12.44 9.89 5.91
N GLU A 72 -11.52 8.93 5.83
CA GLU A 72 -10.11 9.15 5.55
C GLU A 72 -9.88 9.02 4.05
N ASP A 73 -9.57 10.16 3.42
CA ASP A 73 -9.19 10.24 2.01
C ASP A 73 -7.80 9.62 1.81
N LEU A 74 -7.73 8.58 0.96
CA LEU A 74 -6.48 7.91 0.61
C LEU A 74 -6.17 8.06 -0.89
N SER A 75 -6.62 9.15 -1.51
CA SER A 75 -6.35 9.50 -2.91
C SER A 75 -4.86 9.49 -3.28
N GLU A 76 -3.97 9.77 -2.33
CA GLU A 76 -2.51 9.69 -2.51
C GLU A 76 -1.93 8.25 -2.47
N LEU A 77 -2.64 7.27 -1.92
CA LEU A 77 -2.18 5.88 -1.77
C LEU A 77 -2.19 5.17 -3.12
N MET A 78 -1.03 4.82 -3.67
CA MET A 78 -0.91 3.98 -4.86
C MET A 78 -1.04 2.51 -4.53
N GLY A 79 -0.54 2.10 -3.38
CA GLY A 79 -0.72 0.74 -2.93
C GLY A 79 0.09 0.44 -1.69
N LEU A 80 0.19 -0.86 -1.43
CA LEU A 80 0.83 -1.41 -0.25
C LEU A 80 1.85 -2.44 -0.70
N LEU A 81 2.97 -2.51 0.01
CA LEU A 81 4.04 -3.47 -0.26
C LEU A 81 4.48 -4.17 1.02
N TYR A 82 4.77 -5.46 0.91
CA TYR A 82 5.37 -6.25 1.97
C TYR A 82 6.87 -6.42 1.70
N CYS A 83 7.69 -6.23 2.72
CA CYS A 83 9.13 -6.45 2.63
C CYS A 83 9.43 -7.95 2.83
N THR A 84 9.84 -8.64 1.77
CA THR A 84 10.14 -10.09 1.79
C THR A 84 11.54 -10.41 2.30
N GLU A 85 12.54 -9.60 1.93
CA GLU A 85 13.87 -9.54 2.53
C GLU A 85 14.60 -8.37 1.83
N CYS A 86 14.94 -7.31 2.57
CA CYS A 86 15.58 -6.13 1.98
C CYS A 86 17.05 -6.00 2.40
N LEU A 87 17.73 -5.06 1.75
CA LEU A 87 19.09 -4.62 2.09
C LEU A 87 19.23 -4.35 3.60
N ALA A 88 20.40 -4.67 4.18
CA ALA A 88 20.65 -4.51 5.62
C ALA A 88 20.43 -3.08 6.16
N GLU A 89 20.54 -2.08 5.30
CA GLU A 89 20.32 -0.66 5.63
C GLU A 89 18.89 -0.16 5.39
N CYS A 90 17.97 -1.05 4.99
CA CYS A 90 16.56 -0.71 4.77
C CYS A 90 15.86 -0.44 6.11
N GLY A 91 15.19 0.71 6.23
CA GLY A 91 14.47 1.09 7.44
C GLY A 91 13.35 0.12 7.80
N VAL A 92 12.70 -0.48 6.78
CA VAL A 92 11.69 -1.54 6.99
C VAL A 92 12.32 -2.76 7.65
N GLY A 93 13.47 -3.23 7.16
CA GLY A 93 14.14 -4.42 7.68
C GLY A 93 14.61 -4.23 9.12
N GLN A 94 15.18 -3.07 9.43
CA GLN A 94 15.57 -2.72 10.80
C GLN A 94 14.38 -2.67 11.76
N LEU A 95 13.28 -2.03 11.33
CA LEU A 95 12.05 -1.97 12.13
C LEU A 95 11.40 -3.35 12.30
N GLN A 96 11.48 -4.21 11.27
CA GLN A 96 10.95 -5.56 11.32
C GLN A 96 11.71 -6.41 12.33
N ALA A 97 13.04 -6.32 12.36
CA ALA A 97 13.88 -6.98 13.36
C ALA A 97 13.53 -6.50 14.78
N ALA A 98 13.35 -5.19 14.97
CA ALA A 98 12.99 -4.61 16.27
C ALA A 98 11.61 -5.08 16.78
N LEU A 99 10.65 -5.29 15.88
CA LEU A 99 9.28 -5.70 16.21
C LEU A 99 9.03 -7.22 16.09
N GLN A 100 10.08 -8.00 15.87
CA GLN A 100 9.97 -9.45 15.65
C GLN A 100 9.36 -10.17 16.87
N ALA A 101 9.74 -9.77 18.08
CA ALA A 101 9.20 -10.33 19.33
C ALA A 101 7.68 -10.10 19.47
N GLU A 102 7.17 -9.02 18.90
CA GLU A 102 5.75 -8.66 18.91
C GLU A 102 4.95 -9.28 17.75
N LYS A 103 5.59 -10.11 16.92
CA LYS A 103 4.98 -10.77 15.75
C LYS A 103 4.26 -9.77 14.83
N THR A 104 4.93 -8.64 14.58
CA THR A 104 4.41 -7.55 13.75
C THR A 104 4.81 -7.72 12.29
N TRP A 105 3.83 -7.70 11.40
CA TRP A 105 4.02 -7.64 9.95
C TRP A 105 4.04 -6.18 9.52
N LEU A 106 5.13 -5.75 8.88
CA LEU A 106 5.23 -4.41 8.33
C LEU A 106 4.66 -4.38 6.92
N VAL A 107 3.76 -3.45 6.68
CA VAL A 107 3.23 -3.13 5.35
C VAL A 107 3.60 -1.69 5.06
N VAL A 108 4.22 -1.42 3.92
CA VAL A 108 4.64 -0.07 3.56
C VAL A 108 3.62 0.55 2.62
N ALA A 109 3.10 1.72 2.96
CA ALA A 109 2.22 2.51 2.11
C ALA A 109 3.05 3.38 1.17
N PHE A 110 2.84 3.23 -0.14
CA PHE A 110 3.49 4.04 -1.16
C PHE A 110 2.47 4.87 -1.95
N GLY A 111 2.89 6.05 -2.40
CA GLY A 111 2.05 7.00 -3.12
C GLY A 111 2.56 7.32 -4.52
N HIS A 112 2.08 8.43 -5.07
CA HIS A 112 2.48 8.93 -6.39
C HIS A 112 3.96 9.29 -6.40
N LEU A 113 4.77 8.65 -7.23
CA LEU A 113 6.19 8.99 -7.38
C LEU A 113 6.37 10.08 -8.44
N PRO A 114 7.30 11.03 -8.25
CA PRO A 114 8.19 11.16 -7.09
C PRO A 114 7.60 11.89 -5.88
N GLU A 115 6.37 12.40 -5.96
CA GLU A 115 5.73 13.26 -4.94
C GLU A 115 5.71 12.66 -3.53
N SER A 116 5.41 11.37 -3.40
CA SER A 116 5.36 10.65 -2.12
C SER A 116 6.73 10.49 -1.46
N LYS A 117 7.82 10.85 -2.16
CA LYS A 117 9.16 11.00 -1.56
C LYS A 117 9.39 12.38 -0.95
N GLN A 118 8.49 13.32 -1.13
CA GLN A 118 8.61 14.68 -0.57
C GLN A 118 7.47 14.99 0.38
N ARG A 119 6.31 14.34 0.17
CA ARG A 119 5.10 14.50 0.96
C ARG A 119 4.74 13.15 1.59
N PRO A 120 5.22 12.87 2.81
CA PRO A 120 4.87 11.64 3.49
C PRO A 120 3.38 11.63 3.85
N PHE A 121 2.81 10.42 3.97
CA PHE A 121 1.45 10.24 4.45
C PHE A 121 1.30 10.84 5.86
N ALA A 122 0.15 11.47 6.12
CA ALA A 122 -0.20 11.90 7.46
C ALA A 122 -0.30 10.68 8.40
N SER A 123 0.16 10.83 9.65
CA SER A 123 0.17 9.73 10.63
C SER A 123 -1.21 9.12 10.84
N GLY A 124 -2.25 9.95 10.92
CA GLY A 124 -3.64 9.49 11.08
C GLY A 124 -4.11 8.56 9.96
N LYS A 125 -3.67 8.77 8.72
CA LYS A 125 -4.00 7.89 7.59
C LYS A 125 -3.33 6.52 7.71
N LEU A 126 -2.08 6.50 8.17
CA LEU A 126 -1.34 5.26 8.43
C LEU A 126 -1.91 4.49 9.62
N GLU A 127 -2.36 5.20 10.66
CA GLU A 127 -3.07 4.64 11.80
C GLU A 127 -4.42 4.04 11.36
N ALA A 128 -5.22 4.74 10.55
CA ALA A 128 -6.47 4.22 10.02
C ALA A 128 -6.27 2.95 9.18
N LEU A 129 -5.24 2.90 8.33
CA LEU A 129 -4.85 1.70 7.59
C LEU A 129 -4.41 0.56 8.52
N THR A 130 -3.60 0.89 9.54
CA THR A 130 -3.14 -0.08 10.55
C THR A 130 -4.33 -0.67 11.29
N ASP A 131 -5.26 0.16 11.76
CA ASP A 131 -6.49 -0.29 12.38
C ASP A 131 -7.25 -1.19 11.43
N TYR A 132 -7.51 -0.72 10.20
CA TYR A 132 -8.26 -1.46 9.19
C TYR A 132 -7.78 -2.91 9.02
N PHE A 133 -6.47 -3.13 8.86
CA PHE A 133 -5.88 -4.46 8.69
C PHE A 133 -5.91 -5.33 9.97
N ASN A 134 -6.00 -4.73 11.15
CA ASN A 134 -6.05 -5.45 12.41
C ASN A 134 -7.47 -5.74 12.91
N GLN A 135 -8.49 -5.03 12.43
CA GLN A 135 -9.88 -5.19 12.90
C GLN A 135 -10.43 -6.61 12.82
N ARG A 136 -10.06 -7.37 11.77
CA ARG A 136 -10.51 -8.76 11.54
C ARG A 136 -9.45 -9.80 11.95
N ARG A 137 -8.32 -9.36 12.49
CA ARG A 137 -7.17 -10.22 12.80
C ARG A 137 -7.18 -10.57 14.28
N ASP A 138 -6.76 -11.79 14.60
CA ASP A 138 -6.39 -12.13 15.96
C ASP A 138 -5.03 -11.49 16.30
N VAL A 139 -5.11 -10.27 16.84
CA VAL A 139 -3.93 -9.46 17.18
C VAL A 139 -3.07 -10.07 18.29
N SER A 140 -3.59 -11.05 19.04
CA SER A 140 -2.79 -11.79 20.02
C SER A 140 -1.75 -12.71 19.36
N ARG A 141 -2.03 -13.15 18.11
CA ARG A 141 -1.13 -14.03 17.34
C ARG A 141 -0.16 -13.24 16.48
N SER A 142 -0.64 -12.16 15.85
CA SER A 142 0.18 -11.28 15.02
C SER A 142 -0.59 -10.01 14.69
N LYS A 143 0.13 -8.90 14.49
CA LYS A 143 -0.44 -7.61 14.12
C LYS A 143 0.18 -7.09 12.84
N VAL A 144 -0.55 -6.25 12.11
CA VAL A 144 -0.02 -5.47 10.99
C VAL A 144 0.34 -4.08 11.49
N LYS A 145 1.43 -3.49 10.99
CA LYS A 145 1.73 -2.08 11.17
C LYS A 145 2.01 -1.47 9.81
N VAL A 146 1.25 -0.44 9.45
CA VAL A 146 1.43 0.27 8.19
C VAL A 146 2.41 1.42 8.41
N VAL A 147 3.42 1.52 7.54
CA VAL A 147 4.52 2.49 7.66
C VAL A 147 4.69 3.27 6.35
N PRO A 148 5.19 4.52 6.39
CA PRO A 148 5.33 5.31 5.17
C PRO A 148 6.51 4.83 4.33
N PHE A 149 6.36 4.91 3.01
CA PHE A 149 7.44 4.61 2.07
C PHE A 149 8.65 5.54 2.21
N HIS A 150 8.39 6.84 2.38
CA HIS A 150 9.38 7.93 2.35
C HIS A 150 10.63 7.66 3.21
N ASP A 151 10.43 7.40 4.50
CA ASP A 151 11.54 7.24 5.45
C ASP A 151 12.11 5.82 5.49
N MET A 152 11.35 4.86 4.96
CA MET A 152 11.64 3.44 5.11
C MET A 152 12.39 2.85 3.91
N VAL A 153 12.13 3.37 2.70
CA VAL A 153 12.68 2.84 1.44
C VAL A 153 13.38 3.96 0.66
N ARG A 154 14.70 4.07 0.83
CA ARG A 154 15.52 5.11 0.16
C ARG A 154 15.71 4.87 -1.34
N HIS A 155 15.89 3.61 -1.74
CA HIS A 155 16.20 3.23 -3.12
C HIS A 155 15.12 2.30 -3.69
N ILE A 156 14.03 2.88 -4.21
CA ILE A 156 12.92 2.09 -4.77
C ILE A 156 13.38 1.10 -5.84
N SER A 157 14.32 1.50 -6.70
CA SER A 157 14.84 0.68 -7.79
C SER A 157 15.62 -0.54 -7.33
N GLN A 158 15.96 -0.62 -6.04
CA GLN A 158 16.65 -1.75 -5.41
C GLN A 158 15.75 -2.46 -4.39
N CYS A 159 14.54 -1.95 -4.15
CA CYS A 159 13.58 -2.56 -3.27
C CYS A 159 13.12 -3.88 -3.89
N ARG A 160 13.18 -4.97 -3.12
CA ARG A 160 12.67 -6.29 -3.50
C ARG A 160 11.36 -6.62 -2.81
N GLY A 161 10.71 -5.62 -2.22
CA GLY A 161 9.40 -5.78 -1.62
C GLY A 161 8.38 -6.23 -2.67
N GLU A 162 7.46 -7.09 -2.26
CA GLU A 162 6.36 -7.52 -3.11
C GLU A 162 5.17 -6.59 -2.89
N PHE A 163 4.58 -6.12 -3.98
CA PHE A 163 3.32 -5.40 -3.88
C PHE A 163 2.24 -6.35 -3.37
N LEU A 164 1.38 -5.86 -2.47
CA LEU A 164 0.17 -6.58 -2.13
C LEU A 164 -0.73 -6.57 -3.35
N HIS A 165 -0.58 -7.61 -4.16
CA HIS A 165 -1.46 -7.91 -5.27
C HIS A 165 -2.77 -8.44 -4.71
N ASP A 166 -3.86 -7.88 -5.20
CA ASP A 166 -5.17 -8.24 -4.73
C ASP A 166 -5.66 -9.52 -5.43
N VAL A 167 -5.17 -10.67 -4.97
CA VAL A 167 -5.69 -11.99 -5.38
C VAL A 167 -6.79 -12.48 -4.41
N GLY A 168 -7.28 -11.64 -3.48
CA GLY A 168 -8.19 -12.12 -2.43
C GLY A 168 -8.99 -11.09 -1.61
N ALA A 169 -8.65 -9.80 -1.62
CA ALA A 169 -9.51 -8.71 -1.16
C ALA A 169 -10.53 -8.26 -2.24
N LEU A 170 -10.36 -8.68 -3.51
CA LEU A 170 -11.39 -8.57 -4.56
C LEU A 170 -12.39 -9.73 -4.62
N SER A 171 -12.22 -10.76 -3.80
CA SER A 171 -13.30 -11.74 -3.64
C SER A 171 -14.34 -11.12 -2.73
N PRO A 172 -15.56 -10.79 -3.20
CA PRO A 172 -16.66 -10.57 -2.27
C PRO A 172 -16.73 -11.82 -1.40
N ASP A 173 -16.57 -11.65 -0.09
CA ASP A 173 -16.70 -12.72 0.90
C ASP A 173 -18.04 -13.43 0.67
N VAL A 174 -18.08 -14.48 -0.15
CA VAL A 174 -18.98 -15.60 0.12
C VAL A 174 -18.28 -16.32 1.25
N VAL A 175 -18.68 -15.98 2.48
CA VAL A 175 -18.35 -16.75 3.67
C VAL A 175 -18.94 -18.14 3.46
N VAL A 176 -18.22 -19.02 2.77
CA VAL A 176 -18.51 -20.44 2.81
C VAL A 176 -18.03 -20.89 4.18
N GLU A 177 -18.97 -21.16 5.09
CA GLU A 177 -18.70 -21.81 6.37
C GLU A 177 -17.69 -22.93 6.15
N ARG A 178 -16.49 -22.76 6.70
CA ARG A 178 -15.52 -23.85 6.78
C ARG A 178 -16.09 -24.85 7.79
N LYS A 179 -16.83 -25.86 7.30
CA LYS A 179 -17.20 -27.02 8.11
C LYS A 179 -15.92 -27.60 8.70
N ARG A 180 -15.87 -27.71 10.03
CA ARG A 180 -14.86 -28.51 10.71
C ARG A 180 -14.98 -29.93 10.17
N LEU A 181 -13.91 -30.45 9.59
CA LEU A 181 -13.76 -31.88 9.42
C LEU A 181 -13.63 -32.46 10.83
N LEU A 182 -14.63 -33.22 11.24
CA LEU A 182 -14.58 -34.11 12.39
C LEU A 182 -13.60 -35.26 12.10
#